data_AF-A0AAW8J8J8-F1
#
_entry.id   AF-A0AAW8J8J8-F1
#
_cell.length_a   1.000
_cell.length_b   1.000
_cell.length_c   1.000
_cell.angle_alpha   90.00
_cell.angle_beta   90.00
_cell.angle_gamma   90.00
#
_symmetry.space_group_name_H-M   'P 1'
#
loop_
_entity.id
_entity.type
_entity.pdbx_description
1 polymer ?
#
loop_
_entity_poly.entity_id
_entity_poly.type
_entity_poly.pdbx_seq_one_letter_code
_entity_poly.pdbx_strand_id
1 'polypeptide(L)'
;MNEFEQLKLYLTNRDGYLRQKSLIALKNNFKPDVFPLLLRCLSDYVEANRQAAEENLKVWSKQQGFSKLCIDYFEDVIAIQDRVRRMRDIEQIIFESILSNLGYLQQVMFGQQGHRVRSIFQHVKKYQWINLLELERLCKFAKDPMLRVFWLQGVLHRNQTDELKNEFRQSSFGDIQRQLLQTLHLNGSLETETLLLAWQSKYKSVMDYACFVLKGRGFNFKAYFNQYPISSLDNHQEKIRVRQLMLMKWDKNELLQLISLTSNEELRAHVLISSLKSNYLSMEDIIYLSTLTYVQLNFSLQYIECLLRALTKQITVDELTILLGLTHECPSLLSKLGYLKYLDYWDRLYWIICLIEDDREHQPQVAYDLQQLLDEAIRDGRYVLFAPDSSWLPARIERVYAAILQHFQKQISPLQLSDYQKMLNILKKRCSL
;
A
#
# COMPACT_ATOMS: atom_id res chain seq x y z
N MET A 1 -22.31 8.84 -28.36
CA MET A 1 -22.56 7.48 -27.81
C MET A 1 -22.92 6.58 -28.96
N ASN A 2 -22.24 5.44 -29.16
CA ASN A 2 -22.56 4.53 -30.27
C ASN A 2 -23.83 3.72 -29.93
N GLU A 3 -24.46 3.10 -30.95
CA GLU A 3 -25.70 2.34 -30.78
C GLU A 3 -25.57 1.19 -29.77
N PHE A 4 -24.41 0.52 -29.73
CA PHE A 4 -24.15 -0.57 -28.78
C PHE A 4 -24.16 -0.09 -27.31
N GLU A 5 -23.48 1.02 -27.00
CA GLU A 5 -23.49 1.63 -25.66
C GLU A 5 -24.91 2.09 -25.27
N GLN A 6 -25.68 2.59 -26.23
CA GLN A 6 -27.08 2.95 -26.00
C GLN A 6 -27.94 1.73 -25.64
N LEU A 7 -27.80 0.62 -26.39
CA LEU A 7 -28.53 -0.62 -26.12
C LEU A 7 -28.15 -1.21 -24.76
N LYS A 8 -26.86 -1.16 -24.39
CA LYS A 8 -26.36 -1.58 -23.07
C LYS A 8 -26.97 -0.75 -21.94
N LEU A 9 -27.02 0.57 -22.10
CA LEU A 9 -27.66 1.47 -21.14
C LEU A 9 -29.14 1.15 -20.97
N TYR A 10 -29.84 0.88 -22.09
CA TYR A 10 -31.24 0.50 -22.08
C TYR A 10 -31.54 -0.80 -21.31
N LEU A 11 -30.63 -1.78 -21.25
CA LEU A 11 -30.82 -2.99 -20.41
C LEU A 11 -30.97 -2.67 -18.91
N THR A 12 -30.51 -1.49 -18.47
CA THR A 12 -30.65 -1.03 -17.08
C THR A 12 -31.77 -0.01 -16.88
N ASN A 13 -32.46 0.38 -17.95
CA ASN A 13 -33.53 1.38 -17.90
C ASN A 13 -34.72 0.86 -17.08
N ARG A 14 -35.50 1.77 -16.48
CA ARG A 14 -36.75 1.43 -15.78
C ARG A 14 -37.87 1.04 -16.74
N ASP A 15 -37.85 1.52 -17.98
CA ASP A 15 -38.80 1.19 -19.03
C ASP A 15 -38.58 -0.25 -19.54
N GLY A 16 -39.60 -1.10 -19.34
CA GLY A 16 -39.59 -2.50 -19.76
C GLY A 16 -39.51 -2.68 -21.27
N TYR A 17 -40.10 -1.77 -22.06
CA TYR A 17 -40.08 -1.83 -23.51
C TYR A 17 -38.68 -1.56 -24.07
N LEU A 18 -37.97 -0.56 -23.51
CA LEU A 18 -36.59 -0.27 -23.89
C LEU A 18 -35.66 -1.45 -23.55
N ARG A 19 -35.85 -2.09 -22.39
CA ARG A 19 -35.11 -3.32 -22.04
C ARG A 19 -35.40 -4.45 -23.04
N GLN A 20 -36.67 -4.68 -23.40
CA GLN A 20 -37.04 -5.70 -24.38
C GLN A 20 -36.39 -5.45 -25.74
N LYS A 21 -36.49 -4.22 -26.24
CA LYS A 21 -35.89 -3.79 -27.51
C LYS A 21 -34.38 -4.07 -27.53
N SER A 22 -33.69 -3.75 -26.44
CA SER A 22 -32.27 -4.06 -26.30
C SER A 22 -31.97 -5.55 -26.26
N LEU A 23 -32.74 -6.34 -25.52
CA LEU A 23 -32.54 -7.80 -25.45
C LEU A 23 -32.71 -8.46 -26.83
N ILE A 24 -33.67 -7.99 -27.63
CA ILE A 24 -33.87 -8.49 -29.00
C ILE A 24 -32.70 -8.07 -29.90
N ALA A 25 -32.30 -6.79 -29.84
CA ALA A 25 -31.21 -6.27 -30.66
C ALA A 25 -29.84 -6.90 -30.34
N LEU A 26 -29.63 -7.32 -29.09
CA LEU A 26 -28.36 -7.89 -28.62
C LEU A 26 -28.27 -9.43 -28.74
N LYS A 27 -29.30 -10.11 -29.27
CA LYS A 27 -29.41 -11.58 -29.32
C LYS A 27 -28.14 -12.31 -29.81
N ASN A 28 -27.49 -11.78 -30.83
CA ASN A 28 -26.30 -12.38 -31.44
C ASN A 28 -24.98 -11.69 -31.06
N ASN A 29 -25.01 -10.71 -30.15
CA ASN A 29 -23.85 -9.90 -29.79
C ASN A 29 -23.10 -10.48 -28.60
N PHE A 30 -22.27 -11.51 -28.82
CA PHE A 30 -21.45 -12.12 -27.77
C PHE A 30 -20.34 -11.17 -27.28
N LYS A 31 -20.68 -10.32 -26.30
CA LYS A 31 -19.78 -9.32 -25.71
C LYS A 31 -19.70 -9.50 -24.19
N PRO A 32 -18.51 -9.70 -23.61
CA PRO A 32 -18.37 -10.05 -22.19
C PRO A 32 -19.02 -9.06 -21.22
N ASP A 33 -19.00 -7.77 -21.52
CA ASP A 33 -19.52 -6.69 -20.69
C ASP A 33 -21.06 -6.58 -20.70
N VAL A 34 -21.73 -7.29 -21.61
CA VAL A 34 -23.20 -7.40 -21.65
C VAL A 34 -23.69 -8.59 -20.80
N PHE A 35 -22.85 -9.60 -20.56
CA PHE A 35 -23.21 -10.81 -19.81
C PHE A 35 -23.85 -10.57 -18.44
N PRO A 36 -23.25 -9.76 -17.52
CA PRO A 36 -23.88 -9.50 -16.22
C PRO A 36 -25.24 -8.80 -16.33
N LEU A 37 -25.44 -8.01 -17.39
CA LEU A 37 -26.73 -7.34 -17.67
C LEU A 37 -27.79 -8.35 -18.12
N LEU A 38 -27.42 -9.33 -18.94
CA LEU A 38 -28.32 -10.44 -19.31
C LEU A 38 -28.73 -11.26 -18.09
N LEU A 39 -27.76 -11.60 -17.22
CA LEU A 39 -28.04 -12.28 -15.95
C LEU A 39 -28.98 -11.47 -15.05
N ARG A 40 -28.88 -10.13 -15.07
CA ARG A 40 -29.83 -9.25 -14.38
C ARG A 40 -31.25 -9.38 -14.92
N CYS A 41 -31.40 -9.37 -16.25
CA CYS A 41 -32.69 -9.45 -16.93
C CYS A 41 -33.42 -10.78 -16.75
N LEU A 42 -32.74 -11.87 -16.36
CA LEU A 42 -33.40 -13.13 -15.97
C LEU A 42 -34.40 -12.97 -14.83
N SER A 43 -34.24 -11.93 -14.01
CA SER A 43 -35.12 -11.62 -12.88
C SER A 43 -36.00 -10.39 -13.10
N ASP A 44 -36.09 -9.90 -14.34
CA ASP A 44 -36.93 -8.77 -14.71
C ASP A 44 -38.37 -8.98 -14.23
N TYR A 45 -39.07 -7.90 -13.88
CA TYR A 45 -40.48 -7.98 -13.50
C TYR A 45 -41.37 -8.25 -14.73
N VAL A 46 -40.95 -7.84 -15.93
CA VAL A 46 -41.62 -8.13 -17.20
C VAL A 46 -41.22 -9.52 -17.70
N GLU A 47 -42.21 -10.39 -17.93
CA GLU A 47 -41.97 -11.78 -18.36
C GLU A 47 -41.31 -11.90 -19.73
N ALA A 48 -41.75 -11.10 -20.71
CA ALA A 48 -41.18 -11.09 -22.04
C ALA A 48 -39.67 -10.77 -22.02
N ASN A 49 -39.22 -9.93 -21.09
CA ASN A 49 -37.80 -9.61 -20.92
C ASN A 49 -37.02 -10.79 -20.34
N ARG A 50 -37.61 -11.54 -19.40
CA ARG A 50 -36.99 -12.76 -18.86
C ARG A 50 -36.79 -13.79 -19.96
N GLN A 51 -37.83 -14.04 -20.76
CA GLN A 51 -37.78 -14.98 -21.90
C GLN A 51 -36.75 -14.52 -22.94
N ALA A 52 -36.71 -13.23 -23.29
CA ALA A 52 -35.71 -12.72 -24.23
C ALA A 52 -34.27 -12.87 -23.69
N ALA A 53 -34.03 -12.61 -22.40
CA ALA A 53 -32.73 -12.81 -21.78
C ALA A 53 -32.32 -14.30 -21.72
N GLU A 54 -33.27 -15.18 -21.45
CA GLU A 54 -33.07 -16.63 -21.53
C GLU A 54 -32.67 -17.06 -22.94
N GLU A 55 -33.40 -16.61 -23.97
CA GLU A 55 -33.06 -16.95 -25.36
C GLU A 55 -31.65 -16.47 -25.74
N ASN A 56 -31.29 -15.26 -25.32
CA ASN A 56 -29.93 -14.73 -25.49
C ASN A 56 -28.90 -15.71 -24.88
N LEU A 57 -29.10 -16.12 -23.63
CA LEU A 57 -28.16 -17.02 -22.94
C LEU A 57 -28.13 -18.43 -23.54
N LYS A 58 -29.26 -18.95 -24.04
CA LYS A 58 -29.31 -20.23 -24.80
C LYS A 58 -28.55 -20.16 -26.13
N VAL A 59 -28.53 -18.99 -26.78
CA VAL A 59 -27.70 -18.78 -27.98
C VAL A 59 -26.23 -18.66 -27.58
N TRP A 60 -25.93 -17.91 -26.52
CA TRP A 60 -24.57 -17.70 -26.04
C TRP A 60 -23.93 -18.98 -25.50
N SER A 61 -24.71 -19.90 -24.92
CA SER A 61 -24.18 -21.16 -24.39
C SER A 61 -23.54 -22.06 -25.44
N LYS A 62 -23.84 -21.83 -26.73
CA LYS A 62 -23.26 -22.53 -27.88
C LYS A 62 -21.97 -21.88 -28.39
N GLN A 63 -21.62 -20.69 -27.89
CA GLN A 63 -20.46 -19.93 -28.36
C GLN A 63 -19.17 -20.37 -27.64
N GLN A 64 -18.06 -20.34 -28.37
CA GLN A 64 -16.74 -20.59 -27.78
C GLN A 64 -16.43 -19.50 -26.74
N GLY A 65 -16.06 -19.92 -25.53
CA GLY A 65 -15.74 -19.02 -24.43
C GLY A 65 -16.90 -18.71 -23.48
N PHE A 66 -18.10 -19.23 -23.70
CA PHE A 66 -19.21 -19.07 -22.75
C PHE A 66 -18.90 -19.65 -21.36
N SER A 67 -18.30 -20.84 -21.29
CA SER A 67 -17.86 -21.44 -20.01
C SER A 67 -16.88 -20.54 -19.26
N LYS A 68 -15.91 -19.97 -19.99
CA LYS A 68 -14.96 -19.00 -19.45
C LYS A 68 -15.67 -17.77 -18.89
N LEU A 69 -16.62 -17.22 -19.65
CA LEU A 69 -17.41 -16.07 -19.27
C LEU A 69 -18.24 -16.32 -17.99
N CYS A 70 -18.84 -17.50 -17.87
CA CYS A 70 -19.57 -17.92 -16.66
C CYS A 70 -18.65 -17.98 -15.43
N ILE A 71 -17.40 -18.45 -15.61
CA ILE A 71 -16.39 -18.48 -14.54
C ILE A 71 -15.89 -17.07 -14.22
N ASP A 72 -15.71 -16.22 -15.23
CA ASP A 72 -15.22 -14.86 -15.05
C ASP A 72 -16.22 -13.97 -14.29
N TYR A 73 -17.51 -14.13 -14.56
CA TYR A 73 -18.62 -13.42 -13.91
C TYR A 73 -19.36 -14.31 -12.89
N PHE A 74 -18.63 -15.22 -12.22
CA PHE A 74 -19.24 -16.20 -11.33
C PHE A 74 -20.08 -15.59 -10.20
N GLU A 75 -19.72 -14.39 -9.73
CA GLU A 75 -20.48 -13.66 -8.71
C GLU A 75 -21.86 -13.25 -9.19
N ASP A 76 -21.96 -12.73 -10.41
CA ASP A 76 -23.25 -12.41 -11.05
C ASP A 76 -24.07 -13.68 -11.31
N VAL A 77 -23.40 -14.78 -11.67
CA VAL A 77 -24.04 -16.09 -11.88
C VAL A 77 -24.67 -16.57 -10.57
N ILE A 78 -23.95 -16.59 -9.46
CA ILE A 78 -24.54 -17.07 -8.19
C ILE A 78 -25.61 -16.13 -7.66
N ALA A 79 -25.50 -14.83 -7.94
CA ALA A 79 -26.50 -13.84 -7.55
C ALA A 79 -27.86 -14.04 -8.25
N ILE A 80 -27.95 -14.81 -9.34
CA ILE A 80 -29.25 -15.17 -9.92
C ILE A 80 -29.99 -16.20 -9.06
N GLN A 81 -29.25 -17.04 -8.33
CA GLN A 81 -29.84 -18.08 -7.48
C GLN A 81 -30.63 -17.45 -6.35
N ASP A 82 -30.24 -16.31 -5.78
CA ASP A 82 -30.94 -15.73 -4.64
C ASP A 82 -32.17 -14.89 -5.01
N ARG A 83 -32.56 -14.85 -6.29
CA ARG A 83 -33.65 -13.99 -6.75
C ARG A 83 -35.01 -14.67 -6.64
N VAL A 84 -36.05 -13.84 -6.46
CA VAL A 84 -37.45 -14.28 -6.35
C VAL A 84 -37.93 -15.00 -7.62
N ARG A 85 -37.49 -14.52 -8.79
CA ARG A 85 -37.84 -15.08 -10.10
C ARG A 85 -36.63 -15.84 -10.63
N ARG A 86 -36.67 -17.16 -10.53
CA ARG A 86 -35.59 -18.08 -10.95
C ARG A 86 -35.92 -18.72 -12.29
N MET A 87 -34.90 -18.87 -13.13
CA MET A 87 -34.99 -19.55 -14.42
C MET A 87 -34.09 -20.79 -14.40
N ARG A 88 -34.63 -21.88 -13.82
CA ARG A 88 -33.85 -23.09 -13.49
C ARG A 88 -33.14 -23.70 -14.69
N ASP A 89 -33.77 -23.69 -15.86
CA ASP A 89 -33.20 -24.26 -17.09
C ASP A 89 -31.92 -23.52 -17.51
N ILE A 90 -31.89 -22.19 -17.37
CA ILE A 90 -30.70 -21.39 -17.66
C ILE A 90 -29.63 -21.56 -16.59
N GLU A 91 -30.03 -21.63 -15.31
CA GLU A 91 -29.10 -21.93 -14.22
C GLU A 91 -28.37 -23.25 -14.49
N GLN A 92 -29.10 -24.30 -14.89
CA GLN A 92 -28.54 -25.60 -15.24
C GLN A 92 -27.54 -25.48 -16.40
N ILE A 93 -27.91 -24.82 -17.51
CA ILE A 93 -27.00 -24.61 -18.66
C ILE A 93 -25.72 -23.89 -18.24
N ILE A 94 -25.82 -22.87 -17.38
CA ILE A 94 -24.65 -22.13 -16.90
C ILE A 94 -23.74 -23.05 -16.05
N PHE A 95 -24.29 -23.80 -15.10
CA PHE A 95 -23.48 -24.69 -14.25
C PHE A 95 -22.86 -25.84 -15.04
N GLU A 96 -23.59 -26.46 -15.97
CA GLU A 96 -23.04 -27.46 -16.89
C GLU A 96 -21.91 -26.87 -17.74
N SER A 97 -22.06 -25.64 -18.21
CA SER A 97 -21.01 -24.94 -18.95
C SER A 97 -19.77 -24.69 -18.10
N ILE A 98 -19.92 -24.33 -16.82
CA ILE A 98 -18.81 -24.19 -15.88
C ILE A 98 -18.10 -25.54 -15.67
N LEU A 99 -18.87 -26.61 -15.46
CA LEU A 99 -18.35 -27.97 -15.28
C LEU A 99 -17.67 -28.52 -16.53
N SER A 100 -18.07 -28.09 -17.72
CA SER A 100 -17.37 -28.46 -18.97
C SER A 100 -15.94 -27.89 -19.06
N ASN A 101 -15.59 -26.93 -18.20
CA ASN A 101 -14.29 -26.25 -18.21
C ASN A 101 -13.63 -26.22 -16.82
N LEU A 102 -13.55 -27.40 -16.18
CA LEU A 102 -12.87 -27.57 -14.89
C LEU A 102 -11.41 -27.08 -14.91
N GLY A 103 -10.70 -27.22 -16.03
CA GLY A 103 -9.32 -26.75 -16.15
C GLY A 103 -9.19 -25.24 -15.92
N TYR A 104 -10.04 -24.44 -16.59
CA TYR A 104 -10.05 -22.99 -16.37
C TYR A 104 -10.58 -22.62 -14.97
N LEU A 105 -11.59 -23.35 -14.47
CA LEU A 105 -12.12 -23.15 -13.12
C LEU A 105 -11.01 -23.30 -12.06
N GLN A 106 -10.24 -24.39 -12.14
CA GLN A 106 -9.12 -24.66 -11.25
C GLN A 106 -8.02 -23.60 -11.41
N GLN A 107 -7.70 -23.19 -12.64
CA GLN A 107 -6.73 -22.11 -12.90
C GLN A 107 -7.14 -20.79 -12.21
N VAL A 108 -8.40 -20.40 -12.32
CA VAL A 108 -8.92 -19.19 -11.66
C VAL A 108 -8.91 -19.34 -10.15
N MET A 109 -9.46 -20.46 -9.63
CA MET A 109 -9.63 -20.69 -8.20
C MET A 109 -8.28 -20.78 -7.46
N PHE A 110 -7.26 -21.42 -8.02
CA PHE A 110 -5.99 -21.63 -7.32
C PHE A 110 -4.90 -20.61 -7.72
N GLY A 111 -5.00 -19.99 -8.90
CA GLY A 111 -4.03 -19.01 -9.40
C GLY A 111 -4.30 -17.56 -8.99
N GLN A 112 -5.48 -17.26 -8.43
CA GLN A 112 -5.91 -15.89 -8.09
C GLN A 112 -6.30 -15.77 -6.61
N GLN A 113 -6.62 -14.54 -6.20
CA GLN A 113 -7.11 -14.23 -4.85
C GLN A 113 -8.29 -13.28 -4.94
N GLY A 114 -9.16 -13.28 -3.93
CA GLY A 114 -10.28 -12.34 -3.81
C GLY A 114 -11.64 -13.00 -3.73
N HIS A 115 -12.69 -12.17 -3.80
CA HIS A 115 -14.06 -12.59 -3.52
C HIS A 115 -14.59 -13.65 -4.51
N ARG A 116 -14.31 -13.50 -5.81
CA ARG A 116 -14.71 -14.45 -6.85
C ARG A 116 -14.19 -15.86 -6.58
N VAL A 117 -12.90 -15.96 -6.26
CA VAL A 117 -12.25 -17.24 -5.93
C VAL A 117 -12.93 -17.92 -4.75
N ARG A 118 -13.23 -17.15 -3.69
CA ARG A 118 -13.88 -17.67 -2.49
C ARG A 118 -15.32 -18.12 -2.77
N SER A 119 -16.04 -17.38 -3.62
CA SER A 119 -17.39 -17.71 -4.06
C SER A 119 -17.42 -19.01 -4.87
N ILE A 120 -16.48 -19.17 -5.82
CA ILE A 120 -16.27 -20.42 -6.56
C ILE A 120 -15.96 -21.55 -5.59
N PHE A 121 -15.02 -21.36 -4.68
CA PHE A 121 -14.61 -22.37 -3.72
C PHE A 121 -15.77 -22.87 -2.84
N GLN A 122 -16.62 -21.97 -2.34
CA GLN A 122 -17.82 -22.32 -1.59
C GLN A 122 -18.78 -23.20 -2.42
N HIS A 123 -18.95 -22.89 -3.70
CA HIS A 123 -19.79 -23.68 -4.60
C HIS A 123 -19.18 -25.04 -4.91
N VAL A 124 -17.89 -25.10 -5.22
CA VAL A 124 -17.15 -26.36 -5.43
C VAL A 124 -17.29 -27.27 -4.20
N LYS A 125 -17.19 -26.72 -2.98
CA LYS A 125 -17.39 -27.47 -1.74
C LYS A 125 -18.84 -27.92 -1.55
N LYS A 126 -19.82 -27.02 -1.76
CA LYS A 126 -21.25 -27.30 -1.56
C LYS A 126 -21.77 -28.38 -2.51
N TYR A 127 -21.37 -28.31 -3.78
CA TYR A 127 -21.86 -29.19 -4.84
C TYR A 127 -20.87 -30.29 -5.24
N GLN A 128 -19.75 -30.40 -4.52
CA GLN A 128 -18.73 -31.43 -4.72
C GLN A 128 -18.23 -31.52 -6.17
N TRP A 129 -18.07 -30.37 -6.84
CA TRP A 129 -17.58 -30.32 -8.23
C TRP A 129 -16.16 -30.86 -8.40
N ILE A 130 -15.39 -30.87 -7.32
CA ILE A 130 -14.05 -31.47 -7.23
C ILE A 130 -14.08 -32.41 -6.03
N ASN A 131 -13.47 -33.59 -6.18
CA ASN A 131 -13.34 -34.56 -5.10
C ASN A 131 -12.58 -33.94 -3.91
N LEU A 132 -12.97 -34.28 -2.68
CA LEU A 132 -12.37 -33.73 -1.47
C LEU A 132 -10.84 -33.88 -1.41
N LEU A 133 -10.29 -35.05 -1.75
CA LEU A 133 -8.85 -35.30 -1.70
C LEU A 133 -8.10 -34.44 -2.72
N GLU A 134 -8.66 -34.31 -3.92
CA GLU A 134 -8.11 -33.45 -4.96
C GLU A 134 -8.20 -31.97 -4.54
N LEU A 135 -9.33 -31.56 -3.97
CA LEU A 135 -9.57 -30.21 -3.49
C LEU A 135 -8.56 -29.82 -2.39
N GLU A 136 -8.31 -30.69 -1.41
CA GLU A 136 -7.30 -30.48 -0.38
C GLU A 136 -5.89 -30.31 -0.97
N ARG A 137 -5.50 -31.19 -1.91
CA ARG A 137 -4.21 -31.11 -2.59
C ARG A 137 -4.02 -29.79 -3.34
N LEU A 138 -5.06 -29.33 -4.04
CA LEU A 138 -5.02 -28.08 -4.78
C LEU A 138 -5.02 -26.86 -3.84
N CYS A 139 -5.76 -26.93 -2.74
CA CYS A 139 -5.82 -25.87 -1.74
C CYS A 139 -4.47 -25.61 -1.05
N LYS A 140 -3.63 -26.62 -0.86
CA LYS A 140 -2.27 -26.48 -0.27
C LYS A 140 -1.43 -25.40 -0.94
N PHE A 141 -1.54 -25.28 -2.27
CA PHE A 141 -0.73 -24.36 -3.08
C PHE A 141 -1.52 -23.16 -3.61
N ALA A 142 -2.76 -22.96 -3.17
CA ALA A 142 -3.61 -21.87 -3.62
C ALA A 142 -2.99 -20.50 -3.32
N LYS A 143 -3.17 -19.53 -4.22
CA LYS A 143 -2.74 -18.13 -3.98
C LYS A 143 -3.57 -17.44 -2.89
N ASP A 144 -4.88 -17.70 -2.82
CA ASP A 144 -5.75 -17.13 -1.78
C ASP A 144 -5.52 -17.81 -0.41
N PRO A 145 -5.21 -17.06 0.67
CA PRO A 145 -5.03 -17.61 2.00
C PRO A 145 -6.23 -18.40 2.55
N MET A 146 -7.47 -18.01 2.22
CA MET A 146 -8.67 -18.68 2.73
C MET A 146 -8.80 -20.11 2.22
N LEU A 147 -8.34 -20.37 1.00
CA LEU A 147 -8.32 -21.72 0.43
C LEU A 147 -7.24 -22.56 1.11
N ARG A 148 -6.04 -22.00 1.36
CA ARG A 148 -5.00 -22.73 2.10
C ARG A 148 -5.43 -23.09 3.52
N VAL A 149 -6.22 -22.23 4.18
CA VAL A 149 -6.78 -22.52 5.51
C VAL A 149 -7.65 -23.79 5.48
N PHE A 150 -8.39 -24.04 4.41
CA PHE A 150 -9.19 -25.27 4.30
C PHE A 150 -8.30 -26.53 4.32
N TRP A 151 -7.23 -26.56 3.54
CA TRP A 151 -6.26 -27.66 3.58
C TRP A 151 -5.58 -27.76 4.96
N LEU A 152 -5.17 -26.61 5.51
CA LEU A 152 -4.48 -26.55 6.79
C LEU A 152 -5.34 -27.08 7.94
N GLN A 153 -6.66 -26.85 7.92
CA GLN A 153 -7.59 -27.42 8.91
C GLN A 153 -7.50 -28.95 8.97
N GLY A 154 -7.38 -29.62 7.81
CA GLY A 154 -7.20 -31.07 7.75
C GLY A 154 -5.88 -31.53 8.39
N VAL A 155 -4.79 -30.82 8.12
CA VAL A 155 -3.46 -31.08 8.73
C VAL A 155 -3.50 -30.85 10.25
N LEU A 156 -4.07 -29.73 10.68
CA LEU A 156 -4.19 -29.37 12.10
C LEU A 156 -5.09 -30.35 12.87
N HIS A 157 -6.13 -30.87 12.23
CA HIS A 157 -7.03 -31.85 12.84
C HIS A 157 -6.34 -33.18 13.14
N ARG A 158 -5.46 -33.66 12.25
CA ARG A 158 -4.64 -34.87 12.49
C ARG A 158 -3.65 -34.68 13.64
N ASN A 159 -3.19 -33.44 13.84
CA ASN A 159 -2.34 -33.00 14.95
C ASN A 159 -1.07 -33.84 15.16
N GLN A 160 -0.49 -34.35 14.07
CA GLN A 160 0.73 -35.16 14.12
C GLN A 160 1.96 -34.24 14.15
N THR A 161 2.72 -34.26 15.25
CA THR A 161 3.85 -33.35 15.46
C THR A 161 4.87 -33.35 14.33
N ASP A 162 5.25 -34.51 13.81
CA ASP A 162 6.22 -34.62 12.72
C ASP A 162 5.68 -34.07 11.40
N GLU A 163 4.39 -34.30 11.11
CA GLU A 163 3.70 -33.72 9.95
C GLU A 163 3.71 -32.18 10.06
N LEU A 164 3.34 -31.64 11.22
CA LEU A 164 3.30 -30.19 11.47
C LEU A 164 4.67 -29.53 11.29
N LYS A 165 5.74 -30.15 11.83
CA LYS A 165 7.12 -29.65 11.69
C LYS A 165 7.59 -29.71 10.24
N ASN A 166 7.28 -30.80 9.52
CA ASN A 166 7.66 -30.94 8.12
C ASN A 166 6.93 -29.92 7.24
N GLU A 167 5.63 -29.73 7.43
CA GLU A 167 4.86 -28.71 6.70
C GLU A 167 5.34 -27.30 7.02
N PHE A 168 5.74 -27.02 8.26
CA PHE A 168 6.32 -25.72 8.62
C PHE A 168 7.61 -25.42 7.84
N ARG A 169 8.51 -26.42 7.74
CA ARG A 169 9.79 -26.29 7.03
C ARG A 169 9.60 -26.15 5.52
N GLN A 170 8.63 -26.85 4.94
CA GLN A 170 8.40 -26.88 3.49
C GLN A 170 7.51 -25.73 3.00
N SER A 171 6.67 -25.17 3.87
CA SER A 171 5.72 -24.14 3.45
C SER A 171 6.42 -22.86 3.02
N SER A 172 6.05 -22.40 1.82
CA SER A 172 6.48 -21.10 1.31
C SER A 172 5.59 -19.96 1.79
N PHE A 173 4.55 -20.22 2.60
CA PHE A 173 3.52 -19.24 2.98
C PHE A 173 3.58 -18.86 4.46
N GLY A 174 3.75 -17.58 4.75
CA GLY A 174 3.90 -17.07 6.12
C GLY A 174 2.67 -17.23 7.01
N ASP A 175 1.46 -17.15 6.44
CA ASP A 175 0.19 -17.41 7.14
C ASP A 175 0.10 -18.86 7.63
N ILE A 176 0.55 -19.82 6.81
CA ILE A 176 0.59 -21.24 7.14
C ILE A 176 1.66 -21.50 8.20
N GLN A 177 2.88 -21.01 7.97
CA GLN A 177 3.98 -21.16 8.94
C GLN A 177 3.59 -20.62 10.32
N ARG A 178 2.92 -19.47 10.39
CA ARG A 178 2.47 -18.88 11.65
C ARG A 178 1.45 -19.77 12.37
N GLN A 179 0.45 -20.29 11.67
CA GLN A 179 -0.56 -21.17 12.27
C GLN A 179 0.05 -22.49 12.76
N LEU A 180 0.97 -23.08 11.99
CA LEU A 180 1.69 -24.28 12.41
C LEU A 180 2.54 -24.04 13.68
N LEU A 181 3.25 -22.91 13.75
CA LEU A 181 3.98 -22.52 14.97
C LEU A 181 3.06 -22.34 16.17
N GLN A 182 1.89 -21.74 15.96
CA GLN A 182 0.92 -21.55 17.02
C GLN A 182 0.42 -22.90 17.56
N THR A 183 0.05 -23.83 16.70
CA THR A 183 -0.38 -25.18 17.10
C THR A 183 0.74 -25.95 17.80
N LEU A 184 1.95 -25.94 17.25
CA LEU A 184 3.11 -26.58 17.89
C LEU A 184 3.40 -25.99 19.28
N HIS A 185 3.23 -24.68 19.45
CA HIS A 185 3.38 -24.03 20.75
C HIS A 185 2.32 -24.51 21.74
N LEU A 186 1.04 -24.50 21.35
CA LEU A 186 -0.08 -24.92 22.19
C LEU A 186 0.02 -26.38 22.61
N ASN A 187 0.55 -27.25 21.74
CA ASN A 187 0.76 -28.66 22.03
C ASN A 187 2.04 -28.94 22.85
N GLY A 188 2.80 -27.90 23.24
CA GLY A 188 4.06 -28.06 23.97
C GLY A 188 5.19 -28.74 23.17
N SER A 189 5.01 -28.95 21.86
CA SER A 189 5.95 -29.67 20.98
C SER A 189 6.89 -28.73 20.21
N LEU A 190 6.85 -27.43 20.50
CA LEU A 190 7.65 -26.43 19.82
C LEU A 190 9.08 -26.39 20.38
N GLU A 191 10.03 -26.91 19.62
CA GLU A 191 11.46 -26.92 19.96
C GLU A 191 12.16 -25.60 19.66
N THR A 192 13.26 -25.33 20.36
CA THR A 192 14.09 -24.15 20.13
C THR A 192 14.63 -24.10 18.71
N GLU A 193 15.01 -25.23 18.12
CA GLU A 193 15.48 -25.28 16.72
C GLU A 193 14.42 -24.78 15.73
N THR A 194 13.16 -25.21 15.91
CA THR A 194 12.04 -24.76 15.08
C THR A 194 11.78 -23.26 15.25
N LEU A 195 11.91 -22.76 16.49
CA LEU A 195 11.83 -21.33 16.77
C LEU A 195 12.96 -20.52 16.13
N LEU A 196 14.18 -21.06 16.07
CA LEU A 196 15.31 -20.40 15.42
C LEU A 196 15.13 -20.32 13.90
N LEU A 197 14.58 -21.37 13.28
CA LEU A 197 14.18 -21.34 11.86
C LEU A 197 13.09 -20.27 11.63
N ALA A 198 12.09 -20.20 12.51
CA ALA A 198 11.05 -19.18 12.45
C ALA A 198 11.59 -17.75 12.66
N TRP A 199 12.58 -17.59 13.55
CA TRP A 199 13.26 -16.34 13.82
C TRP A 199 14.06 -15.82 12.62
N GLN A 200 14.48 -16.71 11.73
CA GLN A 200 15.14 -16.39 10.46
C GLN A 200 14.14 -16.23 9.29
N SER A 201 12.84 -16.28 9.54
CA SER A 201 11.83 -16.19 8.47
C SER A 201 11.83 -14.83 7.78
N LYS A 202 11.61 -14.84 6.45
CA LYS A 202 11.33 -13.63 5.67
C LYS A 202 9.95 -13.01 5.98
N TYR A 203 9.09 -13.69 6.73
CA TYR A 203 7.76 -13.20 7.09
C TYR A 203 7.78 -12.57 8.48
N LYS A 204 7.49 -11.26 8.55
CA LYS A 204 7.49 -10.51 9.83
C LYS A 204 6.61 -11.17 10.89
N SER A 205 5.43 -11.68 10.52
CA SER A 205 4.47 -12.29 11.44
C SER A 205 4.94 -13.64 12.02
N VAL A 206 5.77 -14.38 11.27
CA VAL A 206 6.40 -15.63 11.72
C VAL A 206 7.56 -15.30 12.66
N MET A 207 8.40 -14.34 12.27
CA MET A 207 9.53 -13.85 13.09
C MET A 207 9.04 -13.26 14.43
N ASP A 208 7.98 -12.47 14.41
CA ASP A 208 7.37 -11.87 15.61
C ASP A 208 6.89 -12.92 16.60
N TYR A 209 6.18 -13.93 16.09
CA TYR A 209 5.71 -15.04 16.92
C TYR A 209 6.88 -15.83 17.52
N ALA A 210 7.93 -16.11 16.74
CA ALA A 210 9.13 -16.76 17.24
C ALA A 210 9.81 -15.94 18.33
N CYS A 211 9.96 -14.63 18.13
CA CYS A 211 10.53 -13.72 19.12
C CYS A 211 9.76 -13.74 20.43
N PHE A 212 8.43 -13.68 20.37
CA PHE A 212 7.55 -13.74 21.53
C PHE A 212 7.80 -15.01 22.36
N VAL A 213 7.82 -16.18 21.71
CA VAL A 213 8.02 -17.46 22.40
C VAL A 213 9.45 -17.58 22.95
N LEU A 214 10.47 -17.18 22.17
CA LEU A 214 11.87 -17.21 22.61
C LEU A 214 12.10 -16.30 23.83
N LYS A 215 11.51 -15.10 23.85
CA LYS A 215 11.55 -14.20 25.02
C LYS A 215 10.90 -14.86 26.24
N GLY A 216 9.73 -15.48 26.07
CA GLY A 216 9.06 -16.22 27.15
C GLY A 216 9.88 -17.37 27.74
N ARG A 217 10.83 -17.91 26.96
CA ARG A 217 11.76 -18.97 27.39
C ARG A 217 13.10 -18.47 27.94
N GLY A 218 13.29 -17.15 28.06
CA GLY A 218 14.57 -16.58 28.51
C GLY A 218 15.73 -16.81 27.52
N PHE A 219 15.44 -16.90 26.21
CA PHE A 219 16.47 -17.10 25.19
C PHE A 219 17.49 -15.95 25.18
N ASN A 220 18.78 -16.30 25.12
CA ASN A 220 19.87 -15.32 25.14
C ASN A 220 20.13 -14.74 23.74
N PHE A 221 19.37 -13.71 23.36
CA PHE A 221 19.53 -13.01 22.08
C PHE A 221 20.91 -12.36 21.92
N LYS A 222 21.55 -11.91 23.00
CA LYS A 222 22.90 -11.34 22.94
C LYS A 222 23.92 -12.40 22.51
N ALA A 223 23.87 -13.59 23.11
CA ALA A 223 24.72 -14.71 22.70
C ALA A 223 24.45 -15.12 21.24
N TYR A 224 23.18 -15.14 20.82
CA TYR A 224 22.81 -15.41 19.44
C TYR A 224 23.41 -14.39 18.46
N PHE A 225 23.29 -13.09 18.73
CA PHE A 225 23.87 -12.07 17.85
C PHE A 225 25.40 -12.07 17.85
N ASN A 226 26.04 -12.39 18.98
CA ASN A 226 27.49 -12.56 19.05
C ASN A 226 27.99 -13.76 18.22
N GLN A 227 27.20 -14.83 18.14
CA GLN A 227 27.52 -16.00 17.29
C GLN A 227 27.43 -15.67 15.79
N TYR A 228 26.59 -14.70 15.42
CA TYR A 228 26.38 -14.27 14.04
C TYR A 228 26.67 -12.76 13.92
N PRO A 229 27.95 -12.35 13.99
CA PRO A 229 28.32 -10.94 13.95
C PRO A 229 27.90 -10.27 12.63
N ILE A 230 27.64 -8.96 12.66
CA ILE A 230 27.17 -8.20 11.49
C ILE A 230 28.14 -8.35 10.31
N SER A 231 29.44 -8.38 10.57
CA SER A 231 30.50 -8.51 9.55
C SER A 231 30.51 -9.84 8.80
N SER A 232 29.81 -10.87 9.30
CA SER A 232 29.75 -12.19 8.66
C SER A 232 28.45 -12.44 7.91
N LEU A 233 27.54 -11.46 7.84
CA LEU A 233 26.22 -11.64 7.24
C LEU A 233 26.27 -11.46 5.73
N ASP A 234 25.57 -12.32 5.00
CA ASP A 234 25.26 -12.09 3.59
C ASP A 234 24.08 -11.11 3.41
N ASN A 235 23.85 -10.62 2.19
CA ASN A 235 22.78 -9.66 1.87
C ASN A 235 21.37 -10.13 2.29
N HIS A 236 21.11 -11.44 2.31
CA HIS A 236 19.82 -11.99 2.75
C HIS A 236 19.71 -11.97 4.28
N GLN A 237 20.78 -12.37 4.96
CA GLN A 237 20.89 -12.37 6.40
C GLN A 237 20.87 -10.96 6.99
N GLU A 238 21.45 -9.96 6.31
CA GLU A 238 21.34 -8.54 6.68
C GLU A 238 19.88 -8.08 6.71
N LYS A 239 19.09 -8.40 5.67
CA LYS A 239 17.64 -8.08 5.61
C LYS A 239 16.88 -8.69 6.78
N ILE A 240 17.22 -9.92 7.15
CA ILE A 240 16.63 -10.61 8.30
C ILE A 240 17.07 -9.92 9.60
N ARG A 241 18.37 -9.64 9.77
CA ARG A 241 18.94 -9.00 10.97
C ARG A 241 18.32 -7.63 11.23
N VAL A 242 18.14 -6.81 10.20
CA VAL A 242 17.45 -5.52 10.32
C VAL A 242 16.07 -5.69 10.94
N ARG A 243 15.29 -6.62 10.41
CA ARG A 243 13.92 -6.89 10.90
C ARG A 243 13.94 -7.41 12.33
N GLN A 244 14.90 -8.27 12.68
CA GLN A 244 15.09 -8.78 14.03
C GLN A 244 15.38 -7.65 15.03
N LEU A 245 16.34 -6.77 14.71
CA LEU A 245 16.71 -5.62 15.54
C LEU A 245 15.53 -4.65 15.71
N MET A 246 14.87 -4.29 14.61
CA MET A 246 13.69 -3.42 14.62
C MET A 246 12.54 -4.00 15.43
N LEU A 247 12.25 -5.29 15.28
CA LEU A 247 11.16 -5.97 15.97
C LEU A 247 11.39 -6.01 17.48
N MET A 248 12.64 -6.21 17.90
CA MET A 248 12.97 -6.23 19.32
C MET A 248 13.18 -4.85 19.93
N LYS A 249 13.23 -3.79 19.13
CA LYS A 249 13.75 -2.47 19.55
C LYS A 249 15.08 -2.65 20.28
N TRP A 250 16.02 -3.31 19.61
CA TRP A 250 17.33 -3.65 20.17
C TRP A 250 18.21 -2.39 20.35
N ASP A 251 19.53 -2.58 20.37
CA ASP A 251 20.50 -1.49 20.35
C ASP A 251 20.48 -0.75 19.00
N LYS A 252 20.33 0.57 19.08
CA LYS A 252 20.41 1.46 17.91
C LYS A 252 21.80 1.42 17.30
N ASN A 253 22.86 1.33 18.11
CA ASN A 253 24.25 1.33 17.62
C ASN A 253 24.52 0.12 16.73
N GLU A 254 23.98 -1.05 17.06
CA GLU A 254 24.09 -2.24 16.20
C GLU A 254 23.40 -2.03 14.85
N LEU A 255 22.24 -1.34 14.81
CA LEU A 255 21.59 -1.02 13.54
C LEU A 255 22.41 0.00 12.73
N LEU A 256 22.93 1.05 13.37
CA LEU A 256 23.77 2.05 12.71
C LEU A 256 25.04 1.40 12.13
N GLN A 257 25.65 0.49 12.89
CA GLN A 257 26.79 -0.30 12.43
C GLN A 257 26.41 -1.16 11.22
N LEU A 258 25.26 -1.84 11.24
CA LEU A 258 24.78 -2.61 10.10
C LEU A 258 24.57 -1.74 8.86
N ILE A 259 23.91 -0.57 9.01
CA ILE A 259 23.72 0.39 7.91
C ILE A 259 25.07 0.82 7.32
N SER A 260 26.08 1.06 8.17
CA SER A 260 27.42 1.49 7.73
C SER A 260 28.18 0.40 6.97
N LEU A 261 27.96 -0.88 7.29
CA LEU A 261 28.66 -2.02 6.69
C LEU A 261 27.95 -2.56 5.44
N THR A 262 26.63 -2.34 5.31
CA THR A 262 25.87 -2.79 4.15
C THR A 262 26.34 -2.08 2.89
N SER A 263 26.94 -2.82 1.96
CA SER A 263 27.44 -2.30 0.67
C SER A 263 26.33 -2.03 -0.35
N ASN A 264 25.18 -2.68 -0.21
CA ASN A 264 24.05 -2.53 -1.13
C ASN A 264 23.25 -1.25 -0.81
N GLU A 265 23.28 -0.27 -1.72
CA GLU A 265 22.59 1.02 -1.58
C GLU A 265 21.07 0.88 -1.41
N GLU A 266 20.42 0.03 -2.20
CA GLU A 266 18.97 -0.19 -2.13
C GLU A 266 18.56 -0.79 -0.78
N LEU A 267 19.35 -1.75 -0.29
CA LEU A 267 19.13 -2.34 1.02
C LEU A 267 19.31 -1.28 2.10
N ARG A 268 20.41 -0.50 2.05
CA ARG A 268 20.67 0.58 3.01
C ARG A 268 19.53 1.59 3.06
N ALA A 269 19.03 2.04 1.90
CA ALA A 269 17.88 2.92 1.79
C ALA A 269 16.62 2.28 2.39
N HIS A 270 16.35 1.01 2.08
CA HIS A 270 15.21 0.27 2.62
C HIS A 270 15.26 0.15 4.14
N VAL A 271 16.44 -0.10 4.72
CA VAL A 271 16.66 -0.18 6.16
C VAL A 271 16.35 1.16 6.82
N LEU A 272 16.89 2.27 6.29
CA LEU A 272 16.64 3.61 6.81
C LEU A 272 15.16 3.99 6.76
N ILE A 273 14.52 3.82 5.60
CA ILE A 273 13.08 4.10 5.41
C ILE A 273 12.24 3.28 6.38
N SER A 274 12.52 1.98 6.50
CA SER A 274 11.76 1.09 7.38
C SER A 274 11.94 1.46 8.86
N SER A 275 13.15 1.84 9.26
CA SER A 275 13.49 2.21 10.64
C SER A 275 12.88 3.56 11.05
N LEU A 276 12.81 4.52 10.13
CA LEU A 276 12.07 5.77 10.32
C LEU A 276 10.57 5.51 10.48
N LYS A 277 9.96 4.73 9.59
CA LYS A 277 8.52 4.41 9.66
C LYS A 277 8.12 3.74 10.97
N SER A 278 9.00 2.95 11.56
CA SER A 278 8.76 2.32 12.86
C SER A 278 9.14 3.18 14.06
N ASN A 279 9.59 4.42 13.86
CA ASN A 279 10.17 5.30 14.88
C ASN A 279 11.32 4.64 15.66
N TYR A 280 12.09 3.76 15.01
CA TYR A 280 13.27 3.14 15.60
C TYR A 280 14.49 4.05 15.45
N LEU A 281 14.60 4.71 14.29
CA LEU A 281 15.52 5.83 14.05
C LEU A 281 14.75 7.14 13.92
N SER A 282 15.46 8.25 14.16
CA SER A 282 15.03 9.63 14.01
C SER A 282 15.81 10.33 12.89
N MET A 283 15.43 11.57 12.55
CA MET A 283 16.20 12.40 11.62
C MET A 283 17.60 12.73 12.15
N GLU A 284 17.74 12.96 13.46
CA GLU A 284 19.03 13.17 14.11
C GLU A 284 19.98 11.99 13.88
N ASP A 285 19.45 10.76 13.95
CA ASP A 285 20.23 9.55 13.69
C ASP A 285 20.72 9.48 12.23
N ILE A 286 19.92 9.95 11.26
CA ILE A 286 20.31 10.01 9.85
C ILE A 286 21.37 11.08 9.61
N ILE A 287 21.20 12.24 10.23
CA ILE A 287 22.18 13.32 10.15
C ILE A 287 23.50 12.84 10.74
N TYR A 288 23.47 12.22 11.91
CA TYR A 288 24.65 11.62 12.51
C TYR A 288 25.34 10.64 11.55
N LEU A 289 24.58 9.72 10.94
CA LEU A 289 25.13 8.80 9.92
C LEU A 289 25.77 9.53 8.74
N SER A 290 25.17 10.62 8.27
CA SER A 290 25.72 11.42 7.17
C SER A 290 27.03 12.13 7.52
N THR A 291 27.28 12.42 8.80
CA THR A 291 28.54 13.03 9.25
C THR A 291 29.69 12.04 9.35
N LEU A 292 29.40 10.73 9.36
CA LEU A 292 30.43 9.70 9.45
C LEU A 292 31.15 9.57 8.11
N THR A 293 32.43 9.97 8.08
CA THR A 293 33.27 10.03 6.86
C THR A 293 33.41 8.71 6.10
N TYR A 294 33.14 7.58 6.74
CA TYR A 294 33.20 6.25 6.13
C TYR A 294 31.86 5.73 5.60
N VAL A 295 30.75 6.45 5.81
CA VAL A 295 29.41 6.07 5.33
C VAL A 295 29.07 6.91 4.11
N GLN A 296 29.32 6.40 2.90
CA GLN A 296 28.90 7.06 1.67
C GLN A 296 27.39 6.84 1.43
N LEU A 297 26.55 7.72 1.96
CA LEU A 297 25.12 7.76 1.64
C LEU A 297 24.94 8.52 0.32
N ASN A 298 24.78 7.79 -0.78
CA ASN A 298 24.41 8.36 -2.07
C ASN A 298 23.03 7.84 -2.46
N PHE A 299 22.04 8.71 -2.44
CA PHE A 299 20.64 8.37 -2.73
C PHE A 299 20.14 9.09 -3.97
N SER A 300 19.30 8.44 -4.76
CA SER A 300 18.50 9.13 -5.78
C SER A 300 17.45 10.03 -5.13
N LEU A 301 16.95 11.02 -5.87
CA LEU A 301 15.88 11.90 -5.37
C LEU A 301 14.61 11.13 -4.99
N GLN A 302 14.34 10.01 -5.67
CA GLN A 302 13.21 9.13 -5.33
C GLN A 302 13.33 8.55 -3.92
N TYR A 303 14.54 8.20 -3.50
CA TYR A 303 14.78 7.70 -2.13
C TYR A 303 14.64 8.82 -1.10
N ILE A 304 15.14 10.02 -1.39
CA ILE A 304 14.91 11.19 -0.53
C ILE A 304 13.41 11.43 -0.35
N GLU A 305 12.62 11.38 -1.41
CA GLU A 305 11.18 11.53 -1.28
C GLU A 305 10.55 10.41 -0.44
N CYS A 306 11.01 9.17 -0.58
CA CYS A 306 10.54 8.05 0.26
C CYS A 306 10.91 8.21 1.74
N LEU A 307 12.09 8.75 2.04
CA LEU A 307 12.52 9.10 3.41
C LEU A 307 11.61 10.18 3.99
N LEU A 308 11.38 11.28 3.25
CA LEU A 308 10.50 12.36 3.68
C LEU A 308 9.08 11.87 3.96
N ARG A 309 8.53 10.98 3.13
CA ARG A 309 7.21 10.35 3.35
C ARG A 309 7.19 9.37 4.53
N ALA A 310 8.34 8.85 4.95
CA ALA A 310 8.45 7.93 6.08
C ALA A 310 8.46 8.64 7.43
N LEU A 311 8.74 9.95 7.44
CA LEU A 311 8.81 10.74 8.65
C LEU A 311 7.43 10.98 9.24
N THR A 312 7.38 10.89 10.57
CA THR A 312 6.17 11.13 11.36
C THR A 312 6.02 12.58 11.79
N LYS A 313 7.07 13.39 11.60
CA LYS A 313 7.13 14.82 11.94
C LYS A 313 7.54 15.64 10.72
N GLN A 314 7.13 16.91 10.70
CA GLN A 314 7.67 17.89 9.75
C GLN A 314 9.16 18.11 10.04
N ILE A 315 9.90 18.41 8.98
CA ILE A 315 11.33 18.69 9.06
C ILE A 315 11.61 20.17 8.84
N THR A 316 12.79 20.59 9.26
CA THR A 316 13.32 21.94 9.01
C THR A 316 13.96 22.05 7.63
N VAL A 317 14.17 23.29 7.16
CA VAL A 317 14.93 23.55 5.92
C VAL A 317 16.38 23.04 6.02
N ASP A 318 16.99 23.05 7.20
CA ASP A 318 18.36 22.53 7.37
C ASP A 318 18.41 21.01 7.19
N GLU A 319 17.48 20.29 7.81
CA GLU A 319 17.36 18.84 7.64
C GLU A 319 17.08 18.48 6.17
N LEU A 320 16.22 19.26 5.50
CA LEU A 320 15.97 19.08 4.06
C LEU A 320 17.23 19.33 3.24
N THR A 321 18.00 20.36 3.56
CA THR A 321 19.24 20.69 2.86
C THR A 321 20.29 19.60 3.03
N ILE A 322 20.43 19.05 4.24
CA ILE A 322 21.32 17.91 4.51
C ILE A 322 20.89 16.69 3.70
N LEU A 323 19.60 16.36 3.69
CA LEU A 323 19.07 15.24 2.90
C LEU A 323 19.31 15.42 1.40
N LEU A 324 19.11 16.63 0.87
CA LEU A 324 19.41 16.93 -0.53
C LEU A 324 20.93 16.93 -0.80
N GLY A 325 21.77 17.14 0.20
CA GLY A 325 23.21 16.93 0.12
C GLY A 325 23.64 15.46 0.00
N LEU A 326 22.74 14.50 0.29
CA LEU A 326 22.99 13.06 0.14
C LEU A 326 22.75 12.54 -1.28
N THR A 327 22.47 13.43 -2.24
CA THR A 327 22.26 13.07 -3.64
C THR A 327 23.20 13.83 -4.57
N HIS A 328 23.59 13.18 -5.66
CA HIS A 328 24.29 13.84 -6.77
C HIS A 328 23.30 14.44 -7.80
N GLU A 329 22.01 14.18 -7.66
CA GLU A 329 20.97 14.69 -8.55
C GLU A 329 20.50 16.07 -8.09
N CYS A 330 20.43 17.03 -9.00
CA CYS A 330 19.85 18.33 -8.71
C CYS A 330 18.31 18.26 -8.87
N PRO A 331 17.51 18.53 -7.81
CA PRO A 331 16.06 18.47 -7.90
C PRO A 331 15.53 19.57 -8.82
N SER A 332 14.57 19.20 -9.69
CA SER A 332 13.83 20.17 -10.50
C SER A 332 13.05 21.16 -9.61
N LEU A 333 12.72 22.33 -10.12
CA LEU A 333 11.87 23.30 -9.41
C LEU A 333 10.56 22.66 -8.92
N LEU A 334 9.90 21.85 -9.75
CA LEU A 334 8.68 21.15 -9.37
C LEU A 334 8.90 20.21 -8.18
N SER A 335 10.04 19.52 -8.15
CA SER A 335 10.44 18.67 -7.01
C SER A 335 10.70 19.51 -5.76
N LYS A 336 11.43 20.63 -5.89
CA LYS A 336 11.71 21.58 -4.79
C LYS A 336 10.42 22.15 -4.19
N LEU A 337 9.43 22.48 -5.02
CA LEU A 337 8.10 22.91 -4.59
C LEU A 337 7.32 21.77 -3.94
N GLY A 338 7.46 20.55 -4.46
CA GLY A 338 6.87 19.35 -3.87
C GLY A 338 7.32 19.09 -2.42
N TYR A 339 8.50 19.58 -2.01
CA TYR A 339 9.00 19.43 -0.65
C TYR A 339 8.32 20.32 0.39
N LEU A 340 7.64 21.39 -0.02
CA LEU A 340 6.92 22.31 0.88
C LEU A 340 5.95 21.58 1.81
N LYS A 341 5.36 20.46 1.36
CA LYS A 341 4.41 19.68 2.16
C LYS A 341 5.04 19.03 3.41
N TYR A 342 6.37 18.82 3.42
CA TYR A 342 7.10 18.20 4.52
C TYR A 342 7.67 19.22 5.52
N LEU A 343 7.71 20.49 5.15
CA LEU A 343 8.20 21.58 5.98
C LEU A 343 7.09 22.13 6.88
N ASP A 344 7.49 22.68 8.01
CA ASP A 344 6.61 23.50 8.84
C ASP A 344 6.25 24.82 8.14
N TYR A 345 5.36 25.62 8.73
CA TYR A 345 4.89 26.83 8.06
C TYR A 345 5.97 27.91 7.89
N TRP A 346 6.86 28.11 8.88
CA TRP A 346 7.92 29.10 8.78
C TRP A 346 9.01 28.64 7.81
N ASP A 347 9.36 27.37 7.88
CA ASP A 347 10.32 26.72 6.97
C ASP A 347 9.82 26.75 5.53
N ARG A 348 8.51 26.64 5.27
CA ARG A 348 7.93 26.85 3.92
C ARG A 348 8.18 28.25 3.41
N LEU A 349 7.89 29.28 4.21
CA LEU A 349 8.08 30.67 3.79
C LEU A 349 9.54 30.93 3.48
N TYR A 350 10.43 30.49 4.36
CA TYR A 350 11.87 30.63 4.17
C TYR A 350 12.39 29.87 2.96
N TRP A 351 11.92 28.63 2.75
CA TRP A 351 12.28 27.84 1.56
C TRP A 351 11.86 28.55 0.26
N ILE A 352 10.64 29.09 0.18
CA ILE A 352 10.19 29.83 -1.00
C ILE A 352 11.07 31.07 -1.25
N ILE A 353 11.45 31.79 -0.19
CA ILE A 353 12.36 32.94 -0.29
C ILE A 353 13.70 32.51 -0.86
N CYS A 354 14.30 31.41 -0.37
CA CYS A 354 15.54 30.87 -0.92
C CYS A 354 15.41 30.50 -2.41
N LEU A 355 14.30 29.86 -2.82
CA LEU A 355 14.06 29.54 -4.23
C LEU A 355 13.96 30.79 -5.10
N ILE A 356 13.29 31.84 -4.61
CA ILE A 356 13.20 33.13 -5.31
C ILE A 356 14.58 33.76 -5.47
N GLU A 357 15.42 33.72 -4.42
CA GLU A 357 16.77 34.27 -4.44
C GLU A 357 17.66 33.52 -5.45
N ASP A 358 17.59 32.19 -5.48
CA ASP A 358 18.38 31.35 -6.40
C ASP A 358 18.00 31.56 -7.89
N ASP A 359 16.69 31.70 -8.19
CA ASP A 359 16.19 31.75 -9.57
C ASP A 359 16.02 33.18 -10.13
N ARG A 360 16.15 34.23 -9.29
CA ARG A 360 15.95 35.64 -9.69
C ARG A 360 16.84 36.09 -10.85
N GLU A 361 18.05 35.56 -10.94
CA GLU A 361 19.02 35.93 -11.99
C GLU A 361 18.91 35.07 -13.25
N HIS A 362 18.32 33.87 -13.15
CA HIS A 362 18.35 32.87 -14.22
C HIS A 362 17.00 32.68 -14.93
N GLN A 363 15.86 32.85 -14.23
CA GLN A 363 14.51 32.63 -14.76
C GLN A 363 13.49 33.61 -14.14
N PRO A 364 13.35 34.84 -14.69
CA PRO A 364 12.54 35.90 -14.07
C PRO A 364 11.04 35.57 -13.99
N GLN A 365 10.50 34.78 -14.92
CA GLN A 365 9.10 34.34 -14.87
C GLN A 365 8.84 33.37 -13.71
N VAL A 366 9.78 32.45 -13.46
CA VAL A 366 9.70 31.52 -12.32
C VAL A 366 9.75 32.29 -11.00
N ALA A 367 10.67 33.25 -10.88
CA ALA A 367 10.75 34.09 -9.69
C ALA A 367 9.45 34.88 -9.43
N TYR A 368 8.76 35.32 -10.49
CA TYR A 368 7.46 35.98 -10.37
C TYR A 368 6.37 35.02 -9.87
N ASP A 369 6.28 33.82 -10.42
CA ASP A 369 5.29 32.81 -9.99
C ASP A 369 5.54 32.36 -8.55
N LEU A 370 6.80 32.18 -8.15
CA LEU A 370 7.19 31.92 -6.76
C LEU A 370 6.84 33.08 -5.82
N GLN A 371 6.98 34.32 -6.29
CA GLN A 371 6.57 35.50 -5.52
C GLN A 371 5.06 35.53 -5.30
N GLN A 372 4.25 35.13 -6.28
CA GLN A 372 2.81 34.98 -6.10
C GLN A 372 2.47 33.91 -5.06
N LEU A 373 3.15 32.75 -5.10
CA LEU A 373 2.97 31.69 -4.12
C LEU A 373 3.33 32.15 -2.69
N LEU A 374 4.43 32.92 -2.55
CA LEU A 374 4.82 33.53 -1.28
C LEU A 374 3.76 34.53 -0.79
N ASP A 375 3.26 35.37 -1.68
CA ASP A 375 2.24 36.37 -1.38
C ASP A 375 0.92 35.73 -0.92
N GLU A 376 0.50 34.63 -1.54
CA GLU A 376 -0.65 33.82 -1.10
C GLU A 376 -0.41 33.22 0.29
N ALA A 377 0.75 32.60 0.50
CA ALA A 377 1.10 31.99 1.78
C ALA A 377 1.16 33.03 2.93
N ILE A 378 1.60 34.26 2.65
CA ILE A 378 1.57 35.38 3.60
C ILE A 378 0.12 35.82 3.83
N ARG A 379 -0.72 35.95 2.79
CA ARG A 379 -2.12 36.38 2.93
C ARG A 379 -2.93 35.49 3.86
N ASP A 380 -2.62 34.19 3.92
CA ASP A 380 -3.23 33.24 4.86
C ASP A 380 -3.08 33.63 6.34
N GLY A 381 -2.16 34.55 6.69
CA GLY A 381 -2.05 35.13 8.04
C GLY A 381 -1.56 34.18 9.13
N ARG A 382 -1.22 32.94 8.79
CA ARG A 382 -0.81 31.90 9.75
C ARG A 382 0.49 32.23 10.49
N TYR A 383 1.36 33.08 9.92
CA TYR A 383 2.57 33.57 10.60
C TYR A 383 2.28 34.36 11.90
N VAL A 384 1.05 34.86 12.09
CA VAL A 384 0.66 35.58 13.32
C VAL A 384 0.34 34.61 14.47
N LEU A 385 -0.17 33.43 14.11
CA LEU A 385 -0.66 32.40 15.03
C LEU A 385 0.42 31.42 15.45
N PHE A 386 1.37 31.13 14.54
CA PHE A 386 2.50 30.25 14.81
C PHE A 386 3.75 31.12 14.86
N ALA A 387 4.43 31.18 16.01
CA ALA A 387 5.75 31.81 16.10
C ALA A 387 6.81 30.85 15.51
N PRO A 388 7.94 31.36 14.98
CA PRO A 388 9.05 30.48 14.61
C PRO A 388 9.56 29.77 15.87
N ASP A 389 10.04 28.54 15.72
CA ASP A 389 10.66 27.81 16.82
C ASP A 389 11.87 28.60 17.35
N SER A 390 12.12 28.50 18.65
CA SER A 390 13.30 29.00 19.35
C SER A 390 14.65 28.58 18.73
N SER A 391 14.67 27.52 17.93
CA SER A 391 15.83 27.03 17.19
C SER A 391 16.18 27.85 15.94
N TRP A 392 15.34 28.80 15.53
CA TRP A 392 15.58 29.63 14.35
C TRP A 392 16.69 30.66 14.56
N LEU A 393 17.59 30.76 13.58
CA LEU A 393 18.59 31.84 13.53
C LEU A 393 17.91 33.19 13.30
N PRO A 394 18.30 34.26 14.03
CA PRO A 394 17.73 35.61 13.87
C PRO A 394 17.73 36.10 12.41
N ALA A 395 18.79 35.82 11.65
CA ALA A 395 18.90 36.21 10.26
C ALA A 395 17.80 35.59 9.35
N ARG A 396 17.33 34.37 9.64
CA ARG A 396 16.24 33.74 8.87
C ARG A 396 14.90 34.38 9.17
N ILE A 397 14.69 34.68 10.45
CA ILE A 397 13.50 35.37 10.94
C ILE A 397 13.41 36.75 10.27
N GLU A 398 14.52 37.50 10.25
CA GLU A 398 14.61 38.80 9.57
C GLU A 398 14.30 38.70 8.07
N ARG A 399 14.82 37.68 7.37
CA ARG A 399 14.53 37.46 5.94
C ARG A 399 13.04 37.20 5.68
N VAL A 400 12.42 36.31 6.44
CA VAL A 400 10.97 36.03 6.31
C VAL A 400 10.15 37.29 6.61
N TYR A 401 10.51 38.03 7.66
CA TYR A 401 9.84 39.29 7.99
C TYR A 401 10.00 40.35 6.92
N ALA A 402 11.19 40.50 6.33
CA ALA A 402 11.42 41.45 5.25
C ALA A 402 10.47 41.17 4.07
N ALA A 403 10.30 39.89 3.71
CA ALA A 403 9.35 39.48 2.66
C ALA A 403 7.89 39.79 3.04
N ILE A 404 7.48 39.51 4.29
CA ILE A 404 6.13 39.87 4.80
C ILE A 404 5.91 41.38 4.71
N LEU A 405 6.88 42.18 5.15
CA LEU A 405 6.78 43.64 5.11
C LEU A 405 6.69 44.16 3.68
N GLN A 406 7.46 43.59 2.76
CA GLN A 406 7.42 43.95 1.35
C GLN A 406 6.06 43.64 0.71
N HIS A 407 5.44 42.51 1.07
CA HIS A 407 4.09 42.16 0.64
C HIS A 407 3.07 43.22 1.04
N PHE A 408 3.07 43.62 2.32
CA PHE A 408 2.15 44.64 2.82
C PHE A 408 2.42 46.03 2.22
N GLN A 409 3.70 46.42 2.06
CA GLN A 409 4.04 47.69 1.40
C GLN A 409 3.48 47.81 -0.01
N LYS A 410 3.41 46.70 -0.76
CA LYS A 410 2.82 46.67 -2.12
C LYS A 410 1.29 46.81 -2.13
N GLN A 411 0.61 46.53 -1.03
CA GLN A 411 -0.86 46.53 -0.93
C GLN A 411 -1.44 47.75 -0.19
N ILE A 412 -0.60 48.55 0.49
CA ILE A 412 -1.02 49.70 1.27
C ILE A 412 -1.28 50.90 0.34
N SER A 413 -2.53 51.38 0.30
CA SER A 413 -2.80 52.78 -0.08
C SER A 413 -2.28 53.71 1.03
N PRO A 414 -1.90 54.97 0.75
CA PRO A 414 -1.28 55.88 1.73
C PRO A 414 -2.02 56.05 3.06
N LEU A 415 -3.31 55.68 3.14
CA LEU A 415 -4.15 55.76 4.33
C LEU A 415 -4.00 54.58 5.34
N GLN A 416 -3.32 53.48 5.00
CA GLN A 416 -3.16 52.31 5.91
C GLN A 416 -1.78 52.23 6.62
N LEU A 417 -0.97 53.28 6.55
CA LEU A 417 0.40 53.31 7.11
C LEU A 417 0.45 53.12 8.64
N SER A 418 -0.62 53.49 9.36
CA SER A 418 -0.66 53.42 10.84
C SER A 418 -0.86 52.00 11.39
N ASP A 419 -1.64 51.17 10.70
CA ASP A 419 -1.82 49.75 11.07
C ASP A 419 -0.59 48.94 10.68
N TYR A 420 0.08 49.31 9.59
CA TYR A 420 1.40 48.80 9.22
C TYR A 420 2.45 49.06 10.31
N GLN A 421 2.52 50.29 10.85
CA GLN A 421 3.43 50.63 11.96
C GLN A 421 3.10 49.90 13.26
N LYS A 422 1.81 49.68 13.58
CA LYS A 422 1.39 48.87 14.73
C LYS A 422 1.79 47.40 14.59
N MET A 423 1.58 46.81 13.41
CA MET A 423 2.00 45.44 13.12
C MET A 423 3.54 45.32 13.19
N LEU A 424 4.28 46.27 12.62
CA LEU A 424 5.74 46.35 12.75
C LEU A 424 6.22 46.40 14.21
N ASN A 425 5.53 47.15 15.06
CA ASN A 425 5.87 47.24 16.48
C ASN A 425 5.53 45.96 17.26
N ILE A 426 4.43 45.27 16.92
CA ILE A 426 4.08 43.96 17.51
C ILE A 426 5.11 42.91 17.12
N LEU A 427 5.53 42.89 15.85
CA LEU A 427 6.54 41.95 15.34
C LEU A 427 7.92 42.23 15.95
N LYS A 428 8.38 43.49 15.98
CA LYS A 428 9.64 43.88 16.64
C LYS A 428 9.69 43.49 18.12
N LYS A 429 8.56 43.64 18.84
CA LYS A 429 8.45 43.30 20.26
C LYS A 429 8.45 41.80 20.52
N ARG A 430 8.05 40.98 19.54
CA ARG A 430 8.13 39.51 19.60
C ARG A 430 9.52 38.97 19.26
N CYS A 431 10.35 39.71 18.53
CA CYS A 431 11.74 39.36 18.19
C CYS A 431 12.78 39.83 19.21
N SER A 432 12.42 40.70 20.15
CA SER A 432 13.30 41.15 21.25
C SER A 432 13.24 40.25 22.49
N LEU A 433 12.78 39.00 22.33
CA LEU A 433 12.83 37.88 23.26
C LEU A 433 13.66 36.79 22.59
#